data_AF-A0A933XQF0-F1
#
_entry.id   AF-A0A933XQF0-F1
#
_cell.length_a   1.000
_cell.length_b   1.000
_cell.length_c   1.000
_cell.angle_alpha   90.00
_cell.angle_beta   90.00
_cell.angle_gamma   90.00
#
_symmetry.space_group_name_H-M   'P 1'
#
loop_
_entity.id
_entity.type
_entity.pdbx_description
1 polymer ?
#
loop_
_entity_poly.entity_id
_entity_poly.type
_entity_poly.pdbx_seq_one_letter_code
_entity_poly.pdbx_strand_id
1 'polypeptide(L)'
;MSFIEDFTKLQQQTPRIAIAHTNSENCAYTNYSTFNRNCYLAFGTHYSEDAFYTHYCSQLTSCLDCLDVEKSEVCYELVFGEKCYNCNFGSYLMSCSDCDFCYDMANCQNCFLCTCMQNQSYCILNKQLSKEDFAKQKAFLLKMNSTKELLQQLEELRTKVPQRQFFQKNCENCIGTELRNCKNVLYSYRIKNSEDIIYGGTHAMACKSCVDIDNCAATISEDLYNVIGTTNSYGLTCCQVCWFSQNLYYCEHVFNSHDCFGCISRNHAEYEILNKKYSKEEYFVRVAEIKEELKQQGMWGKMWIPSTYPYEDTIASLYYPEQFSMMA
;
A
#
# COMPACT_ATOMS: atom_id res chain seq x y z
N MET A 1 28.86 -24.06 15.87
CA MET A 1 27.83 -23.62 14.91
C MET A 1 27.76 -22.11 15.03
N SER A 2 27.61 -21.42 13.91
CA SER A 2 27.49 -19.95 13.91
C SER A 2 26.05 -19.53 14.23
N PHE A 3 25.86 -18.29 14.70
CA PHE A 3 24.52 -17.73 14.91
C PHE A 3 23.61 -17.88 13.67
N ILE A 4 24.18 -17.68 12.47
CA ILE A 4 23.45 -17.75 11.20
C ILE A 4 22.96 -19.18 10.91
N GLU A 5 23.77 -20.20 11.18
CA GLU A 5 23.39 -21.61 11.02
C GLU A 5 22.21 -21.97 11.93
N ASP A 6 22.25 -21.54 13.18
CA ASP A 6 21.21 -21.88 14.17
C ASP A 6 19.93 -21.06 13.94
N PHE A 7 20.04 -19.80 13.50
CA PHE A 7 18.89 -19.01 13.04
C PHE A 7 18.21 -19.64 11.81
N THR A 8 18.99 -20.08 10.82
CA THR A 8 18.46 -20.73 9.60
C THR A 8 17.71 -22.03 9.94
N LYS A 9 18.27 -22.87 10.82
CA LYS A 9 17.60 -24.09 11.28
C LYS A 9 16.30 -23.80 12.03
N LEU A 10 16.32 -22.80 12.94
CA LEU A 10 15.12 -22.37 13.67
C LEU A 10 14.03 -21.91 12.69
N GLN A 11 14.41 -21.17 11.64
CA GLN A 11 13.48 -20.68 10.62
C GLN A 11 12.84 -21.82 9.83
N GLN A 12 13.62 -22.82 9.42
CA GLN A 12 13.13 -23.98 8.66
C GLN A 12 12.26 -24.93 9.50
N GLN A 13 12.46 -24.98 10.81
CA GLN A 13 11.71 -25.84 11.73
C GLN A 13 10.46 -25.19 12.32
N THR A 14 10.38 -23.86 12.34
CA THR A 14 9.27 -23.15 12.98
C THR A 14 8.08 -23.00 12.02
N PRO A 15 6.88 -23.51 12.37
CA PRO A 15 5.68 -23.32 11.55
C PRO A 15 5.33 -21.85 11.32
N ARG A 16 4.84 -21.54 10.12
CA ARG A 16 4.38 -20.21 9.73
C ARG A 16 2.86 -20.11 9.75
N ILE A 17 2.36 -18.90 9.95
CA ILE A 17 0.92 -18.60 9.90
C ILE A 17 0.47 -18.73 8.44
N ALA A 18 -0.37 -19.71 8.14
CA ALA A 18 -0.86 -19.94 6.78
C ALA A 18 -1.92 -18.89 6.34
N ILE A 19 -2.74 -18.41 7.28
CA ILE A 19 -3.79 -17.41 7.02
C ILE A 19 -3.96 -16.52 8.28
N ALA A 20 -4.10 -15.21 8.10
CA ALA A 20 -4.38 -14.24 9.17
C ALA A 20 -5.78 -13.63 8.99
N HIS A 21 -6.51 -13.43 10.10
CA HIS A 21 -7.89 -12.91 10.11
C HIS A 21 -8.14 -11.98 11.32
N THR A 22 -8.86 -10.86 11.14
CA THR A 22 -9.44 -10.09 12.26
C THR A 22 -10.86 -9.55 11.96
N ASN A 23 -11.82 -10.00 12.77
CA ASN A 23 -13.28 -9.75 12.73
C ASN A 23 -13.95 -9.78 11.33
N SER A 24 -14.49 -10.95 10.96
CA SER A 24 -15.04 -11.23 9.61
C SER A 24 -16.29 -12.13 9.63
N GLU A 25 -17.39 -11.78 8.92
CA GLU A 25 -18.52 -12.68 8.58
C GLU A 25 -19.23 -12.25 7.27
N ASN A 26 -19.57 -13.05 6.26
CA ASN A 26 -19.31 -14.45 5.96
C ASN A 26 -18.34 -14.52 4.78
N CYS A 27 -17.06 -14.52 5.11
CA CYS A 27 -15.99 -14.11 4.21
C CYS A 27 -15.39 -15.28 3.40
N ALA A 28 -14.68 -15.10 2.29
CA ALA A 28 -14.36 -13.97 1.40
C ALA A 28 -12.97 -14.19 0.77
N TYR A 29 -12.19 -15.14 1.28
CA TYR A 29 -10.75 -15.34 1.01
C TYR A 29 -9.95 -14.03 0.84
N THR A 30 -9.63 -13.44 2.00
CA THR A 30 -9.00 -12.13 2.18
C THR A 30 -7.52 -12.21 2.55
N ASN A 31 -6.71 -11.23 2.12
CA ASN A 31 -5.35 -11.02 2.64
C ASN A 31 -4.87 -9.56 2.39
N TYR A 32 -4.50 -8.70 3.35
CA TYR A 32 -4.63 -8.72 4.82
C TYR A 32 -5.85 -7.84 5.22
N SER A 33 -6.42 -7.95 6.43
CA SER A 33 -7.69 -7.24 6.71
C SER A 33 -8.06 -6.90 8.17
N THR A 34 -9.08 -6.03 8.35
CA THR A 34 -9.76 -5.77 9.64
C THR A 34 -11.23 -5.33 9.46
N PHE A 35 -12.17 -5.89 10.25
CA PHE A 35 -13.62 -5.56 10.26
C PHE A 35 -14.32 -5.75 8.90
N ASN A 36 -14.51 -7.00 8.51
CA ASN A 36 -15.05 -7.38 7.21
C ASN A 36 -16.47 -7.94 7.34
N ARG A 37 -17.36 -7.55 6.44
CA ARG A 37 -18.62 -8.27 6.22
C ARG A 37 -18.91 -8.41 4.72
N ASN A 38 -19.35 -9.61 4.32
CA ASN A 38 -19.76 -10.00 2.95
C ASN A 38 -18.76 -9.79 1.76
N CYS A 39 -17.44 -9.72 1.95
CA CYS A 39 -16.49 -9.58 0.82
C CYS A 39 -16.28 -10.89 0.01
N TYR A 40 -15.60 -10.84 -1.16
CA TYR A 40 -15.04 -12.03 -1.86
C TYR A 40 -13.82 -11.71 -2.75
N LEU A 41 -12.76 -12.52 -2.62
CA LEU A 41 -11.43 -12.41 -3.26
C LEU A 41 -10.81 -10.99 -3.18
N ALA A 42 -10.75 -10.46 -1.95
CA ALA A 42 -10.24 -9.11 -1.67
C ALA A 42 -8.80 -9.12 -1.13
N PHE A 43 -7.88 -8.48 -1.85
CA PHE A 43 -6.54 -8.17 -1.32
C PHE A 43 -6.57 -6.76 -0.69
N GLY A 44 -6.17 -6.64 0.58
CA GLY A 44 -6.11 -5.40 1.38
C GLY A 44 -7.45 -4.72 1.74
N THR A 45 -7.78 -4.57 3.03
CA THR A 45 -9.06 -3.94 3.48
C THR A 45 -9.08 -3.50 4.96
N HIS A 46 -9.75 -2.38 5.28
CA HIS A 46 -10.15 -2.00 6.66
C HIS A 46 -11.58 -1.40 6.75
N TYR A 47 -12.48 -2.02 7.52
CA TYR A 47 -13.86 -1.60 7.89
C TYR A 47 -14.91 -1.55 6.72
N SER A 48 -15.46 -2.70 6.34
CA SER A 48 -16.19 -2.86 5.05
C SER A 48 -17.50 -3.68 5.12
N GLU A 49 -18.48 -3.26 4.32
CA GLU A 49 -19.57 -4.04 3.66
C GLU A 49 -19.55 -3.61 2.16
N ASP A 50 -20.16 -4.28 1.18
CA ASP A 50 -19.80 -5.61 0.62
C ASP A 50 -18.81 -5.43 -0.58
N ALA A 51 -17.62 -6.04 -0.61
CA ALA A 51 -16.53 -5.67 -1.55
C ALA A 51 -15.95 -6.81 -2.42
N PHE A 52 -15.64 -6.49 -3.69
CA PHE A 52 -15.06 -7.39 -4.70
C PHE A 52 -13.90 -6.75 -5.51
N TYR A 53 -13.21 -7.56 -6.32
CA TYR A 53 -11.76 -7.80 -6.37
C TYR A 53 -10.82 -6.58 -6.19
N THR A 54 -10.12 -6.52 -5.04
CA THR A 54 -9.35 -5.34 -4.55
C THR A 54 -7.84 -5.57 -4.41
N HIS A 55 -7.02 -4.50 -4.31
CA HIS A 55 -5.61 -4.50 -3.83
C HIS A 55 -5.13 -3.10 -3.32
N TYR A 56 -5.87 -2.31 -2.55
CA TYR A 56 -5.99 -2.29 -1.06
C TYR A 56 -7.05 -1.20 -0.69
N CYS A 57 -7.71 -1.19 0.48
CA CYS A 57 -8.89 -0.29 0.74
C CYS A 57 -9.13 0.11 2.22
N SER A 58 -9.88 1.21 2.47
CA SER A 58 -10.30 1.66 3.82
C SER A 58 -11.66 2.41 3.88
N GLN A 59 -12.56 1.92 4.75
CA GLN A 59 -13.91 2.35 5.17
C GLN A 59 -15.00 2.48 4.07
N LEU A 60 -15.83 1.44 3.89
CA LEU A 60 -16.71 1.23 2.72
C LEU A 60 -18.15 0.72 3.01
N THR A 61 -19.08 0.93 2.07
CA THR A 61 -20.43 0.31 2.03
C THR A 61 -20.88 -0.04 0.59
N SER A 62 -20.08 -0.91 -0.04
CA SER A 62 -20.30 -1.73 -1.26
C SER A 62 -19.60 -1.33 -2.57
N CYS A 63 -18.86 -2.27 -3.20
CA CYS A 63 -18.04 -2.05 -4.41
C CYS A 63 -17.69 -3.32 -5.22
N LEU A 64 -17.31 -3.11 -6.50
CA LEU A 64 -16.85 -4.08 -7.51
C LEU A 64 -16.28 -3.28 -8.70
N ASP A 65 -15.02 -3.36 -9.14
CA ASP A 65 -13.79 -3.97 -8.58
C ASP A 65 -12.69 -2.86 -8.51
N CYS A 66 -11.58 -3.01 -7.76
CA CYS A 66 -10.82 -1.82 -7.30
C CYS A 66 -9.27 -1.95 -7.13
N LEU A 67 -8.57 -0.82 -7.34
CA LEU A 67 -7.13 -0.64 -6.99
C LEU A 67 -6.91 0.71 -6.26
N ASP A 68 -7.44 0.79 -5.04
CA ASP A 68 -7.24 1.82 -4.00
C ASP A 68 -8.18 3.04 -3.95
N VAL A 69 -9.02 3.07 -2.90
CA VAL A 69 -10.12 4.03 -2.64
C VAL A 69 -10.25 4.30 -1.13
N GLU A 70 -10.44 5.57 -0.74
CA GLU A 70 -10.74 5.92 0.66
C GLU A 70 -11.84 6.99 0.78
N LYS A 71 -12.89 6.67 1.56
CA LYS A 71 -14.14 7.43 1.76
C LYS A 71 -14.85 7.83 0.45
N SER A 72 -15.47 6.85 -0.21
CA SER A 72 -16.41 7.10 -1.30
C SER A 72 -17.70 6.30 -1.16
N GLU A 73 -18.83 6.89 -1.55
CA GLU A 73 -20.17 6.29 -1.43
C GLU A 73 -20.83 6.20 -2.81
N VAL A 74 -21.36 5.02 -3.15
CA VAL A 74 -22.08 4.74 -4.40
C VAL A 74 -21.24 5.03 -5.66
N CYS A 75 -20.08 4.39 -5.80
CA CYS A 75 -19.20 4.54 -6.97
C CYS A 75 -19.01 3.21 -7.71
N TYR A 76 -18.79 3.26 -9.03
CA TYR A 76 -18.58 2.09 -9.88
C TYR A 76 -17.42 2.34 -10.87
N GLU A 77 -16.57 1.34 -11.13
CA GLU A 77 -15.44 1.46 -12.09
C GLU A 77 -14.56 2.69 -11.82
N LEU A 78 -14.08 2.84 -10.59
CA LEU A 78 -13.34 4.02 -10.12
C LEU A 78 -11.88 3.66 -9.76
N VAL A 79 -10.93 4.28 -10.44
CA VAL A 79 -9.49 4.11 -10.22
C VAL A 79 -8.92 5.37 -9.56
N PHE A 80 -8.26 5.24 -8.41
CA PHE A 80 -7.73 6.38 -7.63
C PHE A 80 -8.78 7.48 -7.34
N GLY A 81 -9.79 7.11 -6.57
CA GLY A 81 -10.81 8.03 -6.04
C GLY A 81 -10.56 8.42 -4.58
N GLU A 82 -10.52 9.72 -4.27
CA GLU A 82 -10.48 10.23 -2.89
C GLU A 82 -11.66 11.18 -2.64
N LYS A 83 -12.50 10.90 -1.63
CA LYS A 83 -13.68 11.70 -1.27
C LYS A 83 -14.67 11.89 -2.43
N CYS A 84 -15.10 10.79 -3.04
CA CYS A 84 -16.05 10.81 -4.16
C CYS A 84 -17.46 10.34 -3.76
N TYR A 85 -18.49 10.93 -4.35
CA TYR A 85 -19.89 10.57 -4.09
C TYR A 85 -20.64 10.42 -5.42
N ASN A 86 -21.27 9.27 -5.68
CA ASN A 86 -22.00 9.02 -6.94
C ASN A 86 -21.13 9.30 -8.18
N CYS A 87 -19.95 8.66 -8.26
CA CYS A 87 -19.00 8.81 -9.37
C CYS A 87 -18.76 7.48 -10.08
N ASN A 88 -18.89 7.44 -11.41
CA ASN A 88 -18.85 6.19 -12.18
C ASN A 88 -17.87 6.26 -13.37
N PHE A 89 -17.17 5.17 -13.68
CA PHE A 89 -16.19 5.09 -14.78
C PHE A 89 -15.13 6.21 -14.71
N GLY A 90 -14.50 6.33 -13.55
CA GLY A 90 -13.62 7.45 -13.20
C GLY A 90 -12.14 7.05 -13.06
N SER A 91 -11.22 7.99 -13.30
CA SER A 91 -9.82 7.84 -12.89
C SER A 91 -9.23 9.14 -12.34
N TYR A 92 -8.45 9.07 -11.26
CA TYR A 92 -7.84 10.24 -10.61
C TYR A 92 -8.87 11.32 -10.23
N LEU A 93 -9.90 10.95 -9.45
CA LEU A 93 -10.94 11.87 -8.98
C LEU A 93 -10.71 12.26 -7.51
N MET A 94 -10.68 13.56 -7.22
CA MET A 94 -10.48 14.09 -5.86
C MET A 94 -11.60 15.04 -5.47
N SER A 95 -12.28 14.79 -4.35
CA SER A 95 -13.38 15.62 -3.84
C SER A 95 -14.50 15.85 -4.87
N CYS A 96 -14.91 14.81 -5.60
CA CYS A 96 -15.86 14.93 -6.71
C CYS A 96 -17.25 14.36 -6.37
N SER A 97 -18.32 14.89 -6.99
CA SER A 97 -19.68 14.37 -6.79
C SER A 97 -20.53 14.35 -8.06
N ASP A 98 -21.35 13.33 -8.27
CA ASP A 98 -22.21 13.18 -9.45
C ASP A 98 -21.43 13.22 -10.79
N CYS A 99 -20.22 12.64 -10.82
CA CYS A 99 -19.27 12.72 -11.94
C CYS A 99 -19.10 11.36 -12.64
N ASP A 100 -19.53 11.25 -13.91
CA ASP A 100 -19.40 10.00 -14.68
C ASP A 100 -18.47 10.15 -15.90
N PHE A 101 -17.73 9.09 -16.23
CA PHE A 101 -16.78 9.06 -17.34
C PHE A 101 -15.79 10.23 -17.25
N CYS A 102 -14.99 10.26 -16.18
CA CYS A 102 -14.14 11.41 -15.84
C CYS A 102 -12.69 11.03 -15.55
N TYR A 103 -11.74 11.92 -15.89
CA TYR A 103 -10.30 11.69 -15.69
C TYR A 103 -9.58 12.91 -15.09
N ASP A 104 -8.71 12.75 -14.09
CA ASP A 104 -7.91 13.83 -13.48
C ASP A 104 -8.76 15.06 -13.08
N MET A 105 -9.68 14.87 -12.13
CA MET A 105 -10.63 15.90 -11.70
C MET A 105 -10.41 16.25 -10.23
N ALA A 106 -10.51 17.53 -9.88
CA ALA A 106 -10.46 17.97 -8.48
C ALA A 106 -11.61 18.92 -8.12
N ASN A 107 -12.28 18.71 -6.98
CA ASN A 107 -13.36 19.56 -6.48
C ASN A 107 -14.48 19.82 -7.53
N CYS A 108 -14.86 18.81 -8.32
CA CYS A 108 -15.84 18.96 -9.40
C CYS A 108 -17.18 18.29 -9.05
N GLN A 109 -18.29 18.89 -9.47
CA GLN A 109 -19.63 18.36 -9.19
C GLN A 109 -20.51 18.33 -10.46
N ASN A 110 -21.31 17.27 -10.66
CA ASN A 110 -22.15 17.14 -11.86
C ASN A 110 -21.33 17.29 -13.15
N CYS A 111 -20.37 16.39 -13.40
CA CYS A 111 -19.59 16.37 -14.64
C CYS A 111 -19.82 15.08 -15.43
N PHE A 112 -19.66 15.14 -16.75
CA PHE A 112 -19.86 13.99 -17.63
C PHE A 112 -18.89 14.05 -18.81
N LEU A 113 -18.14 12.98 -19.12
CA LEU A 113 -17.12 12.99 -20.18
C LEU A 113 -16.15 14.17 -20.05
N CYS A 114 -15.52 14.33 -18.89
CA CYS A 114 -14.61 15.45 -18.61
C CYS A 114 -13.21 14.98 -18.19
N THR A 115 -12.18 15.76 -18.53
CA THR A 115 -10.79 15.47 -18.17
C THR A 115 -10.04 16.72 -17.68
N CYS A 116 -9.12 16.57 -16.73
CA CYS A 116 -8.17 17.62 -16.31
C CYS A 116 -8.83 18.93 -15.82
N MET A 117 -10.00 18.87 -15.17
CA MET A 117 -10.70 20.05 -14.66
C MET A 117 -10.59 20.21 -13.14
N GLN A 118 -10.67 21.45 -12.65
CA GLN A 118 -10.67 21.75 -11.22
C GLN A 118 -11.72 22.82 -10.86
N ASN A 119 -12.43 22.62 -9.74
CA ASN A 119 -13.42 23.56 -9.18
C ASN A 119 -14.56 23.94 -10.15
N GLN A 120 -15.02 23.00 -10.99
CA GLN A 120 -16.09 23.22 -11.97
C GLN A 120 -17.37 22.45 -11.61
N SER A 121 -18.50 22.82 -12.20
CA SER A 121 -19.73 22.03 -12.05
C SER A 121 -20.65 22.11 -13.26
N TYR A 122 -21.47 21.09 -13.53
CA TYR A 122 -22.38 21.04 -14.69
C TYR A 122 -21.61 21.12 -16.04
N CYS A 123 -20.57 20.31 -16.19
CA CYS A 123 -19.74 20.29 -17.40
C CYS A 123 -19.89 19.01 -18.21
N ILE A 124 -19.93 19.15 -19.54
CA ILE A 124 -19.90 18.02 -20.49
C ILE A 124 -18.82 18.28 -21.53
N LEU A 125 -17.93 17.30 -21.80
CA LEU A 125 -16.82 17.45 -22.77
C LEU A 125 -15.97 18.69 -22.50
N ASN A 126 -15.65 18.92 -21.23
CA ASN A 126 -14.96 20.11 -20.68
C ASN A 126 -15.66 21.46 -20.95
N LYS A 127 -16.95 21.48 -21.30
CA LYS A 127 -17.74 22.70 -21.49
C LYS A 127 -18.75 22.89 -20.37
N GLN A 128 -18.69 24.06 -19.74
CA GLN A 128 -19.65 24.54 -18.76
C GLN A 128 -21.04 24.71 -19.41
N LEU A 129 -22.07 24.14 -18.79
CA LEU A 129 -23.47 24.26 -19.22
C LEU A 129 -24.33 24.91 -18.12
N SER A 130 -25.58 25.22 -18.46
CA SER A 130 -26.61 25.45 -17.44
C SER A 130 -27.00 24.12 -16.79
N LYS A 131 -27.57 24.17 -15.59
CA LYS A 131 -28.06 22.97 -14.89
C LYS A 131 -29.13 22.21 -15.69
N GLU A 132 -29.98 22.92 -16.42
CA GLU A 132 -31.04 22.33 -17.23
C GLU A 132 -30.49 21.66 -18.50
N ASP A 133 -29.58 22.35 -19.19
CA ASP A 133 -28.93 21.81 -20.40
C ASP A 133 -28.03 20.62 -20.07
N PHE A 134 -27.30 20.68 -18.95
CA PHE A 134 -26.53 19.56 -18.43
C PHE A 134 -27.41 18.32 -18.24
N ALA A 135 -28.54 18.45 -17.53
CA ALA A 135 -29.44 17.32 -17.28
C ALA A 135 -30.00 16.73 -18.58
N LYS A 136 -30.44 17.59 -19.51
CA LYS A 136 -30.95 17.19 -20.84
C LYS A 136 -29.88 16.48 -21.67
N GLN A 137 -28.68 17.05 -21.76
CA GLN A 137 -27.61 16.53 -22.59
C GLN A 137 -26.97 15.26 -22.00
N LYS A 138 -26.80 15.17 -20.67
CA LYS A 138 -26.35 13.94 -19.99
C LYS A 138 -27.32 12.78 -20.25
N ALA A 139 -28.63 13.02 -20.08
CA ALA A 139 -29.66 12.00 -20.36
C ALA A 139 -29.70 11.59 -21.84
N PHE A 140 -29.51 12.53 -22.77
CA PHE A 140 -29.41 12.24 -24.20
C PHE A 140 -28.17 11.38 -24.53
N LEU A 141 -26.99 11.75 -24.01
CA LEU A 141 -25.75 11.01 -24.27
C LEU A 141 -25.81 9.58 -23.71
N LEU A 142 -26.32 9.39 -22.50
CA LEU A 142 -26.51 8.07 -21.89
C LEU A 142 -27.50 7.18 -22.68
N LYS A 143 -28.48 7.78 -23.37
CA LYS A 143 -29.42 7.02 -24.22
C LYS A 143 -28.82 6.66 -25.59
N MET A 144 -27.92 7.49 -26.11
CA MET A 144 -27.39 7.37 -27.48
C MET A 144 -26.07 6.59 -27.58
N ASN A 145 -25.39 6.33 -26.47
CA ASN A 145 -24.06 5.70 -26.45
C ASN A 145 -24.04 4.54 -25.44
N SER A 146 -23.35 3.46 -25.80
CA SER A 146 -22.93 2.43 -24.84
C SER A 146 -21.78 2.92 -23.95
N THR A 147 -21.59 2.26 -22.80
CA THR A 147 -20.45 2.48 -21.89
C THR A 147 -19.10 2.47 -22.63
N LYS A 148 -18.92 1.57 -23.60
CA LYS A 148 -17.69 1.45 -24.38
C LYS A 148 -17.45 2.69 -25.26
N GLU A 149 -18.49 3.21 -25.89
CA GLU A 149 -18.41 4.42 -26.73
C GLU A 149 -18.17 5.68 -25.89
N LEU A 150 -18.70 5.73 -24.66
CA LEU A 150 -18.43 6.81 -23.70
C LEU A 150 -16.98 6.76 -23.19
N LEU A 151 -16.45 5.58 -22.86
CA LEU A 151 -15.04 5.41 -22.51
C LEU A 151 -14.11 5.78 -23.67
N GLN A 152 -14.46 5.41 -24.91
CA GLN A 152 -13.71 5.83 -26.09
C GLN A 152 -13.74 7.36 -26.28
N GLN A 153 -14.89 8.02 -26.10
CA GLN A 153 -15.00 9.48 -26.15
C GLN A 153 -14.16 10.17 -25.07
N LEU A 154 -14.08 9.60 -23.86
CA LEU A 154 -13.19 10.09 -22.82
C LEU A 154 -11.72 9.98 -23.23
N GLU A 155 -11.30 8.85 -23.81
CA GLU A 155 -9.91 8.67 -24.29
C GLU A 155 -9.56 9.62 -25.45
N GLU A 156 -10.49 9.78 -26.39
CA GLU A 156 -10.38 10.76 -27.47
C GLU A 156 -10.34 12.21 -26.97
N LEU A 157 -10.85 12.50 -25.76
CA LEU A 157 -10.71 13.80 -25.11
C LEU A 157 -9.36 13.90 -24.37
N ARG A 158 -8.94 12.85 -23.65
CA ARG A 158 -7.65 12.78 -22.94
C ARG A 158 -6.47 13.04 -23.87
N THR A 159 -6.47 12.46 -25.07
CA THR A 159 -5.43 12.67 -26.10
C THR A 159 -5.37 14.10 -26.66
N LYS A 160 -6.44 14.90 -26.51
CA LYS A 160 -6.55 16.28 -27.02
C LYS A 160 -6.33 17.35 -25.95
N VAL A 161 -6.41 16.98 -24.67
CA VAL A 161 -6.23 17.88 -23.53
C VAL A 161 -4.86 17.62 -22.90
N PRO A 162 -4.04 18.65 -22.58
CA PRO A 162 -2.75 18.46 -21.91
C PRO A 162 -2.88 17.65 -20.62
N GLN A 163 -2.19 16.50 -20.58
CA GLN A 163 -2.18 15.57 -19.46
C GLN A 163 -1.02 15.86 -18.51
N ARG A 164 -1.17 15.49 -17.23
CA ARG A 164 -0.05 15.51 -16.28
C ARG A 164 0.89 14.33 -16.56
N GLN A 165 2.19 14.58 -16.53
CA GLN A 165 3.21 13.53 -16.59
C GLN A 165 3.35 12.79 -15.25
N PHE A 166 3.20 13.50 -14.12
CA PHE A 166 3.30 12.94 -12.78
C PHE A 166 2.19 13.49 -11.88
N PHE A 167 1.59 12.62 -11.08
CA PHE A 167 0.62 13.00 -10.06
C PHE A 167 1.33 13.35 -8.74
N GLN A 168 2.06 14.47 -8.71
CA GLN A 168 2.69 15.00 -7.50
C GLN A 168 1.97 16.25 -6.96
N LYS A 169 1.87 16.38 -5.64
CA LYS A 169 1.35 17.58 -4.96
C LYS A 169 2.10 17.85 -3.67
N ASN A 170 2.71 19.04 -3.55
CA ASN A 170 3.54 19.43 -2.41
C ASN A 170 4.70 18.43 -2.18
N CYS A 171 5.56 18.27 -3.18
CA CYS A 171 6.68 17.32 -3.14
C CYS A 171 8.03 18.04 -3.32
N GLU A 172 9.03 17.68 -2.51
CA GLU A 172 10.40 18.19 -2.56
C GLU A 172 11.37 17.01 -2.78
N ASN A 173 12.29 17.11 -3.76
CA ASN A 173 13.27 16.07 -4.07
C ASN A 173 12.67 14.66 -4.27
N CYS A 174 11.58 14.56 -5.04
CA CYS A 174 10.83 13.32 -5.23
C CYS A 174 10.90 12.77 -6.66
N ILE A 175 11.16 11.46 -6.81
CA ILE A 175 11.14 10.72 -8.07
C ILE A 175 10.06 9.63 -7.97
N GLY A 176 8.94 9.83 -8.67
CA GLY A 176 7.78 8.94 -8.60
C GLY A 176 6.48 9.63 -9.03
N THR A 177 5.36 8.92 -8.91
CA THR A 177 4.01 9.45 -9.17
C THR A 177 3.01 9.02 -8.09
N GLU A 178 1.83 9.62 -8.08
CA GLU A 178 0.82 9.57 -7.00
C GLU A 178 1.38 9.99 -5.62
N LEU A 179 2.26 10.99 -5.59
CA LEU A 179 2.91 11.51 -4.38
C LEU A 179 2.19 12.74 -3.83
N ARG A 180 1.97 12.81 -2.50
CA ARG A 180 1.35 13.98 -1.85
C ARG A 180 1.98 14.33 -0.51
N ASN A 181 2.41 15.58 -0.34
CA ASN A 181 3.06 16.08 0.88
C ASN A 181 4.31 15.25 1.23
N CYS A 182 5.24 15.10 0.29
CA CYS A 182 6.39 14.19 0.42
C CYS A 182 7.73 14.92 0.31
N LYS A 183 8.76 14.40 0.97
CA LYS A 183 10.14 14.92 0.88
C LYS A 183 11.16 13.79 0.75
N ASN A 184 12.13 13.94 -0.15
CA ASN A 184 13.20 12.94 -0.36
C ASN A 184 12.65 11.51 -0.60
N VAL A 185 11.67 11.37 -1.50
CA VAL A 185 11.04 10.09 -1.85
C VAL A 185 11.49 9.65 -3.24
N LEU A 186 12.26 8.56 -3.34
CA LEU A 186 12.88 8.11 -4.58
C LEU A 186 12.35 6.74 -5.03
N TYR A 187 12.06 6.61 -6.33
CA TYR A 187 11.62 5.38 -6.99
C TYR A 187 10.43 4.70 -6.32
N SER A 188 9.43 5.49 -5.92
CA SER A 188 8.25 5.05 -5.17
C SER A 188 6.95 5.63 -5.74
N TYR A 189 5.82 5.00 -5.43
CA TYR A 189 4.50 5.32 -5.98
C TYR A 189 3.45 5.38 -4.86
N ARG A 190 2.38 6.17 -5.05
CA ARG A 190 1.21 6.21 -4.14
C ARG A 190 1.57 6.50 -2.67
N ILE A 191 2.47 7.44 -2.43
CA ILE A 191 2.92 7.85 -1.08
C ILE A 191 2.28 9.17 -0.65
N LYS A 192 1.80 9.23 0.60
CA LYS A 192 1.14 10.41 1.21
C LYS A 192 1.78 10.77 2.55
N ASN A 193 2.14 12.03 2.75
CA ASN A 193 2.64 12.62 4.01
C ASN A 193 3.98 12.06 4.55
N SER A 194 4.87 11.55 3.70
CA SER A 194 6.07 10.80 4.13
C SER A 194 7.40 11.45 3.74
N GLU A 195 8.47 11.15 4.49
CA GLU A 195 9.82 11.65 4.22
C GLU A 195 10.93 10.59 4.30
N ASP A 196 12.01 10.81 3.54
CA ASP A 196 13.23 9.98 3.48
C ASP A 196 12.97 8.50 3.13
N ILE A 197 12.37 8.26 1.96
CA ILE A 197 12.08 6.90 1.46
C ILE A 197 12.85 6.67 0.16
N ILE A 198 13.49 5.51 0.05
CA ILE A 198 14.17 5.08 -1.17
C ILE A 198 13.68 3.66 -1.50
N TYR A 199 13.19 3.45 -2.71
CA TYR A 199 12.67 2.15 -3.20
C TYR A 199 11.42 1.61 -2.49
N GLY A 200 10.83 0.56 -3.06
CA GLY A 200 9.78 -0.28 -2.48
C GLY A 200 8.36 0.30 -2.46
N GLY A 201 8.18 1.56 -2.06
CA GLY A 201 6.87 2.12 -1.72
C GLY A 201 5.78 1.93 -2.78
N THR A 202 4.86 0.98 -2.57
CA THR A 202 3.68 0.78 -3.43
C THR A 202 2.40 1.41 -2.85
N HIS A 203 2.31 1.60 -1.54
CA HIS A 203 1.28 2.37 -0.82
C HIS A 203 1.82 2.74 0.57
N ALA A 204 2.08 4.03 0.84
CA ALA A 204 2.63 4.45 2.14
C ALA A 204 1.97 5.74 2.65
N MET A 205 1.68 5.80 3.96
CA MET A 205 0.98 6.91 4.61
C MET A 205 1.69 7.32 5.90
N ALA A 206 2.23 8.55 5.91
CA ALA A 206 2.88 9.18 7.06
C ALA A 206 4.04 8.36 7.64
N CYS A 207 4.92 7.92 6.76
CA CYS A 207 6.11 7.13 7.07
C CYS A 207 7.37 8.02 7.08
N LYS A 208 8.40 7.60 7.82
CA LYS A 208 9.67 8.31 7.93
C LYS A 208 10.86 7.33 7.89
N SER A 209 11.87 7.65 7.08
CA SER A 209 13.21 7.02 7.05
C SER A 209 13.21 5.48 7.05
N CYS A 210 12.93 4.83 5.91
CA CYS A 210 13.03 3.36 5.74
C CYS A 210 13.33 2.93 4.29
N VAL A 211 13.90 1.73 4.08
CA VAL A 211 14.14 1.09 2.76
C VAL A 211 14.16 -0.45 2.89
N ASP A 212 13.53 -1.28 2.07
CA ASP A 212 12.40 -1.09 1.16
C ASP A 212 11.06 -1.22 1.94
N ILE A 213 9.90 -0.93 1.33
CA ILE A 213 8.65 -0.69 2.08
C ILE A 213 7.34 -0.97 1.31
N ASP A 214 6.45 -1.81 1.87
CA ASP A 214 5.00 -1.88 1.51
C ASP A 214 4.12 -1.85 2.80
N ASN A 215 4.52 -1.07 3.81
CA ASN A 215 3.95 -1.16 5.16
C ASN A 215 4.28 0.03 6.09
N CYS A 216 4.18 -0.20 7.42
CA CYS A 216 4.45 0.75 8.49
C CYS A 216 3.45 1.91 8.46
N ALA A 217 2.20 1.55 8.77
CA ALA A 217 1.02 2.30 8.35
C ALA A 217 0.54 3.32 9.40
N ALA A 218 0.31 4.56 8.94
CA ALA A 218 -0.33 5.65 9.66
C ALA A 218 0.42 6.20 10.91
N THR A 219 1.75 6.10 10.93
CA THR A 219 2.73 6.56 11.97
C THR A 219 2.95 5.61 13.16
N ILE A 220 4.09 5.61 13.86
CA ILE A 220 5.35 6.37 13.72
C ILE A 220 6.47 5.42 13.23
N SER A 221 7.48 5.95 12.50
CA SER A 221 8.53 5.20 11.77
C SER A 221 9.97 5.62 12.20
N GLU A 222 10.93 5.62 11.28
CA GLU A 222 12.41 5.62 11.40
C GLU A 222 12.99 4.38 12.13
N ASP A 223 14.19 3.89 11.89
CA ASP A 223 15.18 4.07 10.81
C ASP A 223 15.23 2.81 9.89
N LEU A 224 14.08 2.19 9.62
CA LEU A 224 13.99 0.74 9.34
C LEU A 224 14.62 0.29 8.02
N TYR A 225 15.08 -0.96 7.99
CA TYR A 225 15.54 -1.63 6.77
C TYR A 225 15.36 -3.14 6.90
N ASN A 226 14.41 -3.89 6.34
CA ASN A 226 13.74 -3.91 5.03
C ASN A 226 12.35 -4.57 5.29
N VAL A 227 11.23 -4.03 4.77
CA VAL A 227 9.95 -4.06 5.53
C VAL A 227 8.64 -4.31 4.73
N ILE A 228 7.88 -5.37 5.07
CA ILE A 228 6.42 -5.49 4.79
C ILE A 228 5.68 -6.06 6.04
N GLY A 229 4.67 -5.33 6.53
CA GLY A 229 4.05 -5.41 7.87
C GLY A 229 4.88 -4.94 9.08
N THR A 230 4.46 -3.87 9.77
CA THR A 230 4.77 -3.48 11.18
C THR A 230 3.98 -2.19 11.51
N THR A 231 3.87 -1.80 12.79
CA THR A 231 3.18 -0.60 13.29
C THR A 231 3.70 -0.22 14.68
N ASN A 232 3.87 1.09 14.93
CA ASN A 232 4.42 1.72 16.14
C ASN A 232 5.93 1.48 16.35
N SER A 233 6.76 2.02 15.45
CA SER A 233 8.20 1.77 15.32
C SER A 233 9.09 2.65 16.21
N TYR A 234 10.34 2.23 16.40
CA TYR A 234 11.47 2.69 15.57
C TYR A 234 12.57 1.59 15.59
N GLY A 235 13.22 1.36 14.46
CA GLY A 235 13.23 0.05 13.77
C GLY A 235 13.16 -1.32 14.49
N LEU A 236 13.92 -2.35 14.09
CA LEU A 236 15.08 -2.39 13.18
C LEU A 236 15.20 -3.70 12.35
N THR A 237 16.36 -3.87 11.71
CA THR A 237 16.72 -4.66 10.52
C THR A 237 16.75 -6.19 10.66
N CYS A 238 16.13 -7.04 9.83
CA CYS A 238 15.21 -6.89 8.69
C CYS A 238 13.83 -7.48 9.06
N CYS A 239 12.69 -7.01 8.52
CA CYS A 239 11.39 -7.15 9.18
C CYS A 239 10.19 -7.64 8.32
N GLN A 240 9.58 -8.75 8.74
CA GLN A 240 8.22 -9.20 8.40
C GLN A 240 7.66 -10.13 9.50
N VAL A 241 6.64 -9.84 10.32
CA VAL A 241 5.66 -8.75 10.43
C VAL A 241 5.49 -8.49 11.94
N CYS A 242 5.65 -7.25 12.43
CA CYS A 242 5.80 -7.03 13.89
C CYS A 242 5.07 -5.78 14.43
N TRP A 243 4.07 -5.91 15.31
CA TRP A 243 3.27 -4.76 15.79
C TRP A 243 3.53 -4.44 17.27
N PHE A 244 3.54 -3.13 17.61
CA PHE A 244 3.99 -2.54 18.89
C PHE A 244 5.50 -2.66 19.12
N SER A 245 6.30 -1.97 18.30
CA SER A 245 7.74 -2.26 18.09
C SER A 245 8.72 -1.34 18.86
N GLN A 246 10.02 -1.71 18.85
CA GLN A 246 11.23 -0.84 18.82
C GLN A 246 12.53 -1.69 18.83
N ASN A 247 13.58 -1.28 18.11
CA ASN A 247 14.97 -1.78 18.06
C ASN A 247 15.22 -3.31 18.03
N LEU A 248 15.02 -3.94 16.86
CA LEU A 248 15.03 -5.40 16.66
C LEU A 248 16.06 -5.87 15.61
N TYR A 249 16.68 -7.06 15.78
CA TYR A 249 17.54 -7.69 14.75
C TYR A 249 17.61 -9.23 14.94
N TYR A 250 17.38 -10.14 13.99
CA TYR A 250 16.81 -10.08 12.64
C TYR A 250 15.46 -10.83 12.70
N CYS A 251 14.34 -10.33 12.14
CA CYS A 251 13.03 -10.58 12.77
C CYS A 251 11.86 -11.04 11.89
N GLU A 252 11.18 -12.07 12.40
CA GLU A 252 9.89 -12.59 11.93
C GLU A 252 9.12 -13.30 13.07
N HIS A 253 7.80 -13.41 13.09
CA HIS A 253 6.84 -12.32 13.06
C HIS A 253 6.42 -12.13 14.53
N VAL A 254 6.52 -10.93 15.12
CA VAL A 254 6.47 -10.78 16.60
C VAL A 254 5.63 -9.58 17.06
N PHE A 255 4.67 -9.85 17.95
CA PHE A 255 3.69 -8.91 18.47
C PHE A 255 3.78 -8.92 20.01
N ASN A 256 3.56 -7.78 20.68
CA ASN A 256 3.67 -7.64 22.16
C ASN A 256 4.97 -8.18 22.81
N SER A 257 6.14 -8.04 22.18
CA SER A 257 7.42 -8.54 22.73
C SER A 257 8.54 -7.51 22.57
N HIS A 258 9.54 -7.52 23.46
CA HIS A 258 10.74 -6.67 23.41
C HIS A 258 12.01 -7.49 23.70
N ASP A 259 13.20 -6.90 23.54
CA ASP A 259 14.49 -7.55 23.87
C ASP A 259 14.62 -9.00 23.33
N CYS A 260 14.42 -9.18 22.02
CA CYS A 260 14.50 -10.47 21.34
C CYS A 260 15.51 -10.41 20.17
N PHE A 261 16.43 -11.39 20.10
CA PHE A 261 17.45 -11.47 19.04
C PHE A 261 17.33 -12.78 18.24
N GLY A 262 17.04 -12.69 16.94
CA GLY A 262 16.84 -13.85 16.06
C GLY A 262 15.71 -14.81 16.49
N CYS A 263 14.66 -14.29 17.11
CA CYS A 263 13.53 -15.10 17.57
C CYS A 263 12.44 -15.21 16.49
N ILE A 264 11.70 -16.33 16.49
CA ILE A 264 10.74 -16.70 15.44
C ILE A 264 9.39 -17.12 16.05
N SER A 265 8.29 -16.54 15.56
CA SER A 265 6.90 -16.82 15.96
C SER A 265 6.66 -16.72 17.47
N ARG A 266 6.91 -15.52 18.05
CA ARG A 266 6.78 -15.25 19.49
C ARG A 266 5.68 -14.21 19.79
N ASN A 267 5.14 -14.26 21.01
CA ASN A 267 4.19 -13.32 21.58
C ASN A 267 4.42 -13.25 23.09
N HIS A 268 4.40 -12.06 23.69
CA HIS A 268 4.74 -11.82 25.10
C HIS A 268 6.13 -12.36 25.53
N ALA A 269 7.14 -12.24 24.66
CA ALA A 269 8.53 -12.62 24.94
C ALA A 269 9.40 -11.41 25.39
N GLU A 270 10.41 -11.69 26.20
CA GLU A 270 11.44 -10.72 26.63
C GLU A 270 12.74 -11.48 26.93
N TYR A 271 13.90 -10.86 26.67
CA TYR A 271 15.24 -11.41 26.95
C TYR A 271 15.47 -12.81 26.33
N GLU A 272 15.13 -12.95 25.04
CA GLU A 272 15.29 -14.20 24.29
C GLU A 272 16.32 -14.10 23.15
N ILE A 273 17.11 -15.17 22.97
CA ILE A 273 17.98 -15.37 21.81
C ILE A 273 17.65 -16.73 21.20
N LEU A 274 17.31 -16.77 19.91
CA LEU A 274 16.91 -18.01 19.20
C LEU A 274 15.81 -18.80 19.95
N ASN A 275 14.76 -18.11 20.41
CA ASN A 275 13.65 -18.65 21.22
C ASN A 275 14.06 -19.27 22.58
N LYS A 276 15.23 -18.92 23.13
CA LYS A 276 15.69 -19.34 24.47
C LYS A 276 15.73 -18.15 25.42
N LYS A 277 15.17 -18.30 26.62
CA LYS A 277 15.15 -17.29 27.68
C LYS A 277 16.49 -17.18 28.41
N TYR A 278 16.91 -15.95 28.69
CA TYR A 278 18.09 -15.62 29.49
C TYR A 278 17.72 -14.72 30.67
N SER A 279 18.64 -14.54 31.63
CA SER A 279 18.58 -13.38 32.52
C SER A 279 18.87 -12.10 31.72
N LYS A 280 18.43 -10.95 32.24
CA LYS A 280 18.58 -9.64 31.58
C LYS A 280 20.04 -9.31 31.32
N GLU A 281 20.91 -9.57 32.30
CA GLU A 281 22.34 -9.27 32.28
C GLU A 281 23.06 -10.16 31.26
N GLU A 282 22.77 -11.48 31.25
CA GLU A 282 23.32 -12.42 30.27
C GLU A 282 22.88 -12.09 28.85
N TYR A 283 21.60 -11.73 28.65
CA TYR A 283 21.05 -11.36 27.35
C TYR A 283 21.88 -10.23 26.69
N PHE A 284 22.13 -9.13 27.40
CA PHE A 284 22.87 -8.00 26.83
C PHE A 284 24.34 -8.34 26.52
N VAL A 285 25.00 -9.16 27.36
CA VAL A 285 26.36 -9.65 27.08
C VAL A 285 26.37 -10.51 25.81
N ARG A 286 25.48 -11.50 25.71
CA ARG A 286 25.41 -12.40 24.55
C ARG A 286 25.07 -11.67 23.25
N VAL A 287 24.15 -10.72 23.28
CA VAL A 287 23.83 -9.91 22.09
C VAL A 287 25.02 -9.05 21.66
N ALA A 288 25.85 -8.55 22.58
CA ALA A 288 27.07 -7.83 22.22
C ALA A 288 28.13 -8.75 21.58
N GLU A 289 28.36 -9.95 22.13
CA GLU A 289 29.25 -10.97 21.54
C GLU A 289 28.86 -11.29 20.09
N ILE A 290 27.59 -11.67 19.87
CA ILE A 290 27.08 -12.04 18.54
C ILE A 290 27.19 -10.87 17.55
N LYS A 291 26.95 -9.63 17.99
CA LYS A 291 27.10 -8.43 17.15
C LYS A 291 28.53 -8.25 16.65
N GLU A 292 29.54 -8.44 17.50
CA GLU A 292 30.94 -8.29 17.09
C GLU A 292 31.41 -9.45 16.19
N GLU A 293 30.99 -10.69 16.46
CA GLU A 293 31.25 -11.83 15.56
C GLU A 293 30.70 -11.58 14.14
N LEU A 294 29.44 -11.12 14.04
CA LEU A 294 28.80 -10.81 12.77
C LEU A 294 29.49 -9.65 12.04
N LYS A 295 29.92 -8.60 12.75
CA LYS A 295 30.71 -7.50 12.16
C LYS A 295 32.04 -7.98 11.61
N GLN A 296 32.79 -8.77 12.36
CA GLN A 296 34.10 -9.30 11.95
C GLN A 296 34.00 -10.17 10.69
N GLN A 297 32.89 -10.88 10.51
CA GLN A 297 32.62 -11.70 9.33
C GLN A 297 32.16 -10.86 8.10
N GLY A 298 31.90 -9.56 8.26
CA GLY A 298 31.20 -8.77 7.24
C GLY A 298 29.74 -9.20 7.05
N MET A 299 29.17 -9.81 8.09
CA MET A 299 27.84 -10.42 8.16
C MET A 299 26.94 -9.68 9.19
N TRP A 300 27.12 -8.38 9.36
CA TRP A 300 26.18 -7.53 10.11
C TRP A 300 25.19 -6.87 9.14
N GLY A 301 23.89 -6.96 9.43
CA GLY A 301 22.84 -6.19 8.74
C GLY A 301 22.45 -6.63 7.33
N LYS A 302 23.00 -7.73 6.78
CA LYS A 302 22.53 -8.25 5.48
C LYS A 302 21.37 -9.24 5.68
N MET A 303 20.62 -9.48 4.61
CA MET A 303 19.62 -10.54 4.56
C MET A 303 20.27 -11.83 4.03
N TRP A 304 20.29 -12.88 4.86
CA TRP A 304 20.97 -14.17 4.56
C TRP A 304 20.09 -15.16 3.80
N ILE A 305 18.79 -14.89 3.76
CA ILE A 305 17.77 -15.89 3.53
C ILE A 305 17.15 -15.62 2.16
N PRO A 306 17.32 -16.51 1.17
CA PRO A 306 16.69 -16.36 -0.12
C PRO A 306 15.17 -16.51 0.02
N SER A 307 14.43 -15.90 -0.92
CA SER A 307 13.00 -16.18 -1.07
C SER A 307 12.76 -17.68 -1.17
N THR A 308 11.75 -18.17 -0.45
CA THR A 308 11.24 -19.55 -0.61
C THR A 308 10.25 -19.66 -1.78
N TYR A 309 9.89 -18.53 -2.40
CA TYR A 309 9.03 -18.43 -3.57
C TYR A 309 9.85 -18.16 -4.85
N PRO A 310 9.53 -18.83 -5.97
CA PRO A 310 9.98 -18.45 -7.31
C PRO A 310 9.61 -16.99 -7.64
N TYR A 311 10.39 -16.33 -8.48
CA TYR A 311 10.22 -14.90 -8.77
C TYR A 311 8.88 -14.62 -9.49
N GLU A 312 8.57 -15.48 -10.46
CA GLU A 312 7.36 -15.52 -11.26
C GLU A 312 6.08 -15.62 -10.41
N ASP A 313 6.15 -16.29 -9.25
CA ASP A 313 5.03 -16.48 -8.33
C ASP A 313 4.81 -15.27 -7.38
N THR A 314 5.71 -14.28 -7.40
CA THR A 314 5.61 -13.08 -6.56
C THR A 314 5.01 -11.89 -7.32
N ILE A 315 4.48 -10.91 -6.57
CA ILE A 315 4.03 -9.63 -7.11
C ILE A 315 5.16 -8.82 -7.78
N ALA A 316 6.44 -9.14 -7.48
CA ALA A 316 7.59 -8.49 -8.10
C ALA A 316 7.64 -8.73 -9.61
N SER A 317 7.15 -9.86 -10.12
CA SER A 317 7.08 -10.13 -11.56
C SER A 317 6.15 -9.15 -12.31
N LEU A 318 5.13 -8.60 -11.64
CA LEU A 318 4.21 -7.60 -12.20
C LEU A 318 4.79 -6.17 -12.17
N TYR A 319 5.54 -5.82 -11.13
CA TYR A 319 6.14 -4.49 -10.97
C TYR A 319 7.52 -4.36 -11.64
N TYR A 320 8.26 -5.46 -11.78
CA TYR A 320 9.65 -5.50 -12.24
C TYR A 320 9.90 -6.68 -13.22
N PRO A 321 9.32 -6.67 -14.43
CA PRO A 321 9.49 -7.76 -15.39
C PRO A 321 10.95 -7.92 -15.84
N GLU A 322 11.42 -9.17 -15.99
CA GLU A 322 12.84 -9.54 -16.18
C GLU A 322 13.56 -8.86 -17.36
N GLN A 323 12.82 -8.31 -18.34
CA GLN A 323 13.42 -7.60 -19.48
C GLN A 323 14.26 -6.38 -19.10
N PHE A 324 14.17 -5.88 -17.86
CA PHE A 324 15.03 -4.81 -17.34
C PHE A 324 16.37 -5.28 -16.76
N SER A 325 16.60 -6.58 -16.53
CA SER A 325 17.85 -7.06 -15.90
C SER A 325 19.07 -7.14 -16.85
N MET A 326 18.89 -6.83 -18.14
CA MET A 326 19.97 -6.81 -19.15
C MET A 326 20.58 -5.42 -19.41
N MET A 327 20.31 -4.42 -18.55
CA MET A 327 20.90 -3.07 -18.63
C MET A 327 21.47 -2.60 -17.29
N ALA A 328 22.30 -3.44 -16.65
CA ALA A 328 23.17 -3.09 -15.52
C ALA A 328 24.59 -3.59 -15.77
#